data_AF-A0A804UBT4-F1
#
_entry.id   AF-A0A804UBT4-F1
#
_cell.length_a   1.000
_cell.length_b   1.000
_cell.length_c   1.000
_cell.angle_alpha   90.00
_cell.angle_beta   90.00
_cell.angle_gamma   90.00
#
_symmetry.space_group_name_H-M   'P 1'
#
loop_
_entity.id
_entity.type
_entity.pdbx_description
1 polymer ?
#
loop_
_entity_poly.entity_id
_entity_poly.type
_entity_poly.pdbx_seq_one_letter_code
_entity_poly.pdbx_strand_id
1 'polypeptide(L)'
;MQQQMAATVEEQMMVKAIREESSWEVLPKRIQAALVSKEEWHRRVVNYCIRKRLPWSSCFARKVCKEGDYYEDLMRYLRKNLALYPYHLADFICRVMRISPFRYYCDVLFEAMKNGNRLL
;
A
#
# COMPACT_ATOMS: atom_id res chain seq x y z
N MET A 1 -14.68 -23.19 8.18
CA MET A 1 -13.78 -22.87 9.31
C MET A 1 -12.31 -23.17 9.00
N GLN A 2 -11.92 -24.39 8.60
CA GLN A 2 -10.52 -24.75 8.31
C GLN A 2 -9.87 -23.94 7.16
N GLN A 3 -10.59 -23.61 6.09
CA GLN A 3 -10.07 -22.80 4.98
C GLN A 3 -9.78 -21.33 5.37
N GLN A 4 -10.61 -20.72 6.21
CA GLN A 4 -10.36 -19.37 6.75
C GLN A 4 -9.14 -19.33 7.69
N MET A 5 -8.91 -20.41 8.45
CA MET A 5 -7.72 -20.56 9.29
C MET A 5 -6.45 -20.73 8.46
N ALA A 6 -6.51 -21.47 7.35
CA ALA A 6 -5.36 -21.62 6.44
C ALA A 6 -5.00 -20.30 5.75
N ALA A 7 -6.01 -19.55 5.28
CA ALA A 7 -5.82 -18.24 4.66
C ALA A 7 -5.20 -17.21 5.62
N THR A 8 -5.51 -17.30 6.92
CA THR A 8 -4.92 -16.42 7.94
C THR A 8 -3.48 -16.77 8.29
N VAL A 9 -3.10 -18.05 8.26
CA VAL A 9 -1.70 -18.47 8.46
C VAL A 9 -0.82 -18.01 7.29
N GLU A 10 -1.27 -18.20 6.05
CA GLU A 10 -0.53 -17.74 4.86
C GLU A 10 -0.36 -16.22 4.86
N GLU A 11 -1.40 -15.48 5.21
CA GLU A 11 -1.34 -14.04 5.38
C GLU A 11 -0.28 -13.63 6.42
N GLN A 12 -0.25 -14.30 7.58
CA GLN A 12 0.77 -14.04 8.61
C GLN A 12 2.18 -14.34 8.12
N MET A 13 2.38 -15.44 7.38
CA MET A 13 3.67 -15.78 6.78
C MET A 13 4.12 -14.73 5.76
N MET A 14 3.19 -14.23 4.92
CA MET A 14 3.48 -13.15 3.98
C MET A 14 3.86 -11.87 4.71
N VAL A 15 3.11 -11.47 5.74
CA VAL A 15 3.42 -10.26 6.54
C VAL A 15 4.80 -10.37 7.19
N LYS A 16 5.15 -11.56 7.73
CA LYS A 16 6.48 -11.81 8.28
C LYS A 16 7.56 -11.63 7.22
N ALA A 17 7.41 -12.27 6.05
CA ALA A 17 8.36 -12.16 4.96
C ALA A 17 8.52 -10.72 4.42
N ILE A 18 7.45 -9.92 4.40
CA ILE A 18 7.52 -8.49 4.03
C ILE A 18 8.33 -7.70 5.07
N ARG A 19 8.12 -7.95 6.37
CA ARG A 19 8.85 -7.28 7.46
C ARG A 19 10.34 -7.64 7.47
N GLU A 20 10.65 -8.88 7.09
CA GLU A 20 12.02 -9.38 6.95
C GLU A 20 12.66 -9.01 5.59
N GLU A 21 11.94 -8.26 4.74
CA GLU A 21 12.38 -7.86 3.39
C GLU A 21 12.85 -9.03 2.51
N SER A 22 12.18 -10.17 2.62
CA SER A 22 12.52 -11.40 1.90
C SER A 22 12.29 -11.25 0.39
N SER A 23 13.31 -11.56 -0.41
CA SER A 23 13.18 -11.60 -1.88
C SER A 23 12.34 -12.82 -2.32
N TRP A 24 11.81 -12.77 -3.54
CA TRP A 24 10.98 -13.84 -4.09
C TRP A 24 11.63 -15.22 -4.02
N GLU A 25 12.93 -15.28 -4.31
CA GLU A 25 13.70 -16.51 -4.46
C GLU A 25 13.88 -17.25 -3.13
N VAL A 26 13.85 -16.53 -2.01
CA VAL A 26 14.02 -17.08 -0.65
C VAL A 26 12.69 -17.33 0.07
N LEU A 27 11.56 -16.99 -0.55
CA LEU A 27 10.25 -17.23 0.05
C LEU A 27 9.97 -18.74 0.22
N PRO A 28 9.24 -19.12 1.27
CA PRO A 28 8.73 -20.49 1.41
C PRO A 28 7.94 -20.92 0.17
N LYS A 29 8.15 -22.17 -0.29
CA LYS A 29 7.45 -22.75 -1.45
C LYS A 29 5.92 -22.60 -1.38
N ARG A 30 5.36 -22.65 -0.18
CA ARG A 30 3.93 -22.41 0.07
C ARG A 30 3.49 -21.01 -0.36
N ILE A 31 4.28 -19.97 -0.05
CA ILE A 31 3.98 -18.59 -0.44
C ILE A 31 4.17 -18.42 -1.95
N GLN A 32 5.23 -18.98 -2.52
CA GLN A 32 5.47 -18.94 -3.97
C GLN A 32 4.32 -19.59 -4.75
N ALA A 33 3.83 -20.75 -4.30
CA ALA A 33 2.69 -21.43 -4.89
C ALA A 33 1.39 -20.60 -4.80
N ALA A 34 1.18 -19.86 -3.70
CA ALA A 34 0.00 -19.02 -3.52
C ALA A 34 0.00 -17.76 -4.40
N LEU A 35 1.17 -17.13 -4.60
CA LEU A 35 1.30 -15.88 -5.36
C LEU A 35 1.60 -16.08 -6.85
N VAL A 36 2.03 -17.28 -7.24
CA VAL A 36 2.29 -17.71 -8.63
C VAL A 36 3.45 -17.00 -9.33
N SER A 37 3.75 -15.72 -9.04
CA SER A 37 4.85 -14.98 -9.65
C SER A 37 5.52 -13.94 -8.74
N LYS A 38 6.74 -13.55 -9.13
CA LYS A 38 7.53 -12.49 -8.49
C LYS A 38 6.83 -11.13 -8.55
N GLU A 39 6.12 -10.84 -9.63
CA GLU A 39 5.38 -9.60 -9.83
C GLU A 39 4.19 -9.49 -8.86
N GLU A 40 3.49 -10.60 -8.59
CA GLU A 40 2.43 -10.64 -7.58
C GLU A 40 3.02 -10.42 -6.17
N TRP A 41 4.18 -10.99 -5.87
CA TRP A 41 4.88 -10.69 -4.62
C TRP A 41 5.25 -9.22 -4.49
N HIS A 42 5.81 -8.61 -5.53
CA HIS A 42 6.13 -7.18 -5.53
C HIS A 42 4.86 -6.33 -5.32
N ARG A 43 3.75 -6.65 -5.99
CA ARG A 43 2.45 -6.00 -5.74
C ARG A 43 2.00 -6.16 -4.29
N ARG A 44 2.17 -7.35 -3.70
CA ARG A 44 1.81 -7.62 -2.31
C ARG A 44 2.63 -6.80 -1.31
N VAL A 45 3.93 -6.66 -1.57
CA VAL A 45 4.87 -5.83 -0.79
C VAL A 45 4.43 -4.37 -0.83
N VAL A 46 4.20 -3.82 -2.03
CA VAL A 46 3.78 -2.41 -2.20
C VAL A 46 2.45 -2.16 -1.49
N ASN A 47 1.45 -3.02 -1.72
CA ASN A 47 0.13 -2.91 -1.10
C ASN A 47 0.21 -2.95 0.44
N TYR A 48 1.04 -3.83 1.02
CA TYR A 48 1.23 -3.87 2.46
C TYR A 48 1.81 -2.56 2.99
N CYS A 49 2.89 -2.05 2.36
CA CYS A 49 3.55 -0.83 2.80
C CYS A 49 2.61 0.39 2.70
N ILE A 50 1.86 0.50 1.61
CA ILE A 50 0.85 1.56 1.39
C ILE A 50 -0.24 1.53 2.46
N ARG A 51 -0.82 0.34 2.73
CA ARG A 51 -1.86 0.19 3.76
C ARG A 51 -1.36 0.55 5.15
N LYS A 52 -0.07 0.31 5.42
CA LYS A 52 0.61 0.72 6.66
C LYS A 52 1.13 2.16 6.64
N ARG A 53 0.99 2.88 5.51
CA ARG A 53 1.41 4.27 5.30
C ARG A 53 2.88 4.50 5.64
N LEU A 54 3.75 3.54 5.27
CA LEU A 54 5.16 3.61 5.59
C LEU A 54 5.90 4.59 4.65
N PRO A 55 6.94 5.28 5.11
CA PRO A 55 7.81 6.06 4.21
C PRO A 55 8.53 5.12 3.23
N TRP A 56 8.50 5.45 1.93
CA TRP A 56 9.12 4.64 0.87
C TRP A 56 10.58 4.30 1.20
N SER A 57 11.37 5.32 1.58
CA SER A 57 12.79 5.22 1.91
C SER A 57 13.12 4.22 3.04
N SER A 58 12.15 3.93 3.91
CA SER A 58 12.32 3.08 5.09
C SER A 58 11.63 1.72 5.00
N CYS A 59 10.91 1.43 3.91
CA CYS A 59 10.11 0.22 3.79
C CYS A 59 10.50 -0.62 2.57
N PHE A 60 10.09 -1.88 2.55
CA PHE A 60 10.53 -2.84 1.55
C PHE A 60 10.16 -2.43 0.10
N ALA A 61 9.12 -1.61 -0.07
CA ALA A 61 8.70 -1.09 -1.37
C ALA A 61 9.87 -0.44 -2.16
N ARG A 62 10.87 0.15 -1.48
CA ARG A 62 12.04 0.75 -2.13
C ARG A 62 12.87 -0.19 -3.01
N LYS A 63 12.79 -1.49 -2.76
CA LYS A 63 13.51 -2.52 -3.54
C LYS A 63 12.70 -3.02 -4.74
N VAL A 64 11.42 -2.69 -4.82
CA VAL A 64 10.49 -3.30 -5.80
C VAL A 64 9.73 -2.30 -6.66
N CYS A 65 9.66 -1.02 -6.29
CA CYS A 65 9.09 0.04 -7.11
C CYS A 65 9.80 1.38 -6.92
N LYS A 66 9.59 2.31 -7.86
CA LYS A 66 10.12 3.68 -7.80
C LYS A 66 9.36 4.50 -6.75
N GLU A 67 10.04 5.49 -6.18
CA GLU A 67 9.47 6.37 -5.16
C GLU A 67 8.22 7.12 -5.65
N GLY A 68 8.27 7.67 -6.88
CA GLY A 68 7.12 8.35 -7.50
C GLY A 68 5.89 7.46 -7.60
N ASP A 69 6.03 6.28 -8.22
CA ASP A 69 4.94 5.29 -8.36
C ASP A 69 4.33 4.92 -7.00
N TYR A 70 5.18 4.73 -5.99
CA TYR A 70 4.74 4.40 -4.63
C TYR A 70 3.87 5.49 -4.01
N TYR A 71 4.31 6.75 -4.06
CA TYR A 71 3.54 7.85 -3.47
C TYR A 71 2.31 8.19 -4.29
N GLU A 72 2.32 8.03 -5.62
CA GLU A 72 1.11 8.14 -6.44
C GLU A 72 0.05 7.11 -6.04
N ASP A 73 0.44 5.84 -5.90
CA ASP A 73 -0.45 4.77 -5.47
C ASP A 73 -0.91 4.96 -4.01
N LEU A 74 -0.02 5.41 -3.12
CA LEU A 74 -0.38 5.76 -1.75
C LEU A 74 -1.44 6.87 -1.73
N MET A 75 -1.26 7.95 -2.49
CA MET A 75 -2.21 9.05 -2.53
C MET A 75 -3.55 8.63 -3.13
N ARG A 76 -3.54 7.77 -4.17
CA ARG A 76 -4.76 7.17 -4.71
C ARG A 76 -5.47 6.31 -3.67
N TYR A 77 -4.73 5.48 -2.94
CA TYR A 77 -5.26 4.66 -1.85
C TYR A 77 -5.88 5.51 -0.74
N LEU A 78 -5.17 6.53 -0.24
CA LEU A 78 -5.65 7.39 0.85
C LEU A 78 -6.92 8.15 0.45
N ARG A 79 -6.97 8.75 -0.75
CA ARG A 79 -8.17 9.46 -1.24
C ARG A 79 -9.37 8.52 -1.39
N LYS A 80 -9.19 7.35 -2.00
CA LYS A 80 -10.27 6.36 -2.18
C LYS A 80 -10.87 5.89 -0.85
N ASN A 81 -10.05 5.86 0.21
CA ASN A 81 -10.48 5.46 1.55
C ASN A 81 -10.86 6.66 2.44
N LEU A 82 -11.00 7.87 1.86
CA LEU A 82 -11.33 9.11 2.59
C LEU A 82 -10.41 9.34 3.82
N ALA A 83 -9.14 8.96 3.70
CA ALA A 83 -8.18 9.04 4.80
C ALA A 83 -7.70 10.48 5.02
N LEU A 84 -7.31 10.80 6.26
CA LEU A 84 -6.64 12.07 6.59
C LEU A 84 -5.30 12.22 5.86
N TYR A 85 -4.88 13.48 5.68
CA TYR A 85 -3.59 13.81 5.08
C TYR A 85 -2.42 13.18 5.87
N PRO A 86 -1.46 12.52 5.22
CA PRO A 86 -0.35 11.85 5.90
C PRO A 86 0.79 12.82 6.24
N TYR A 87 0.66 13.54 7.35
CA TYR A 87 1.64 14.57 7.76
C TYR A 87 3.07 14.03 7.96
N HIS A 88 3.24 12.78 8.36
CA HIS A 88 4.55 12.14 8.51
C HIS A 88 5.26 11.89 7.17
N LEU A 89 4.54 12.01 6.04
CA LEU A 89 5.06 11.89 4.67
C LEU A 89 5.04 13.23 3.93
N ALA A 90 4.75 14.33 4.64
CA ALA A 90 4.51 15.63 4.03
C ALA A 90 5.72 16.17 3.28
N ASP A 91 6.95 15.81 3.65
CA ASP A 91 8.14 16.34 2.99
C ASP A 91 8.15 15.99 1.50
N PHE A 92 7.99 14.71 1.16
CA PHE A 92 7.89 14.27 -0.22
C PHE A 92 6.61 14.78 -0.89
N ILE A 93 5.46 14.65 -0.23
CA ILE A 93 4.15 14.97 -0.83
C ILE A 93 4.01 16.47 -1.13
N CYS A 94 4.41 17.34 -0.19
CA CYS A 94 4.36 18.79 -0.42
C CYS A 94 5.44 19.26 -1.38
N ARG A 95 6.69 18.82 -1.21
CA ARG A 95 7.82 19.38 -1.98
C ARG A 95 7.94 18.78 -3.37
N VAL A 96 7.83 17.45 -3.48
CA VAL A 96 8.05 16.73 -4.74
C VAL A 96 6.76 16.61 -5.52
N MET A 97 5.68 16.10 -4.90
CA MET A 97 4.39 15.96 -5.59
C MET A 97 3.60 17.26 -5.71
N ARG A 98 4.01 18.32 -4.99
CA ARG A 98 3.34 19.63 -4.97
C ARG A 98 1.88 19.56 -4.50
N ILE A 99 1.57 18.64 -3.58
CA ILE A 99 0.24 18.47 -3.00
C ILE A 99 0.23 19.03 -1.58
N SER A 100 -0.39 20.19 -1.41
CA SER A 100 -0.62 20.76 -0.07
C SER A 100 -1.75 20.01 0.67
N PRO A 101 -1.78 20.05 2.02
CA PRO A 101 -2.88 19.49 2.80
C PRO A 101 -4.24 20.05 2.38
N PHE A 102 -4.33 21.36 2.10
CA PHE A 102 -5.55 22.00 1.63
C PHE A 102 -6.03 21.38 0.31
N ARG A 103 -5.13 21.29 -0.69
CA ARG A 103 -5.46 20.69 -1.99
C ARG A 103 -5.93 19.25 -1.85
N TYR A 104 -5.25 18.46 -1.02
CA TYR A 104 -5.63 17.08 -0.74
C TYR A 104 -7.04 16.97 -0.19
N TYR A 105 -7.40 17.79 0.81
CA TYR A 105 -8.76 17.74 1.38
C TYR A 105 -9.83 18.20 0.39
N CYS A 106 -9.54 19.15 -0.50
CA CYS A 106 -10.45 19.47 -1.62
C CYS A 106 -10.72 18.23 -2.50
N ASP A 107 -9.67 17.48 -2.86
CA ASP A 107 -9.82 16.27 -3.67
C ASP A 107 -10.60 15.16 -2.91
N VAL A 108 -10.37 15.00 -1.60
CA VAL A 108 -11.12 14.04 -0.76
C VAL A 108 -12.61 14.40 -0.67
N LEU A 109 -12.94 15.67 -0.46
CA LEU A 109 -14.33 16.14 -0.43
C LEU A 109 -15.01 15.93 -1.78
N PHE A 110 -14.32 16.25 -2.88
CA PHE A 110 -14.83 16.00 -4.22
C PHE A 110 -15.13 14.51 -4.45
N GLU A 111 -14.21 13.62 -4.07
CA GLU A 111 -14.43 12.17 -4.16
C GLU A 111 -15.58 11.69 -3.26
N ALA A 112 -15.71 12.23 -2.04
CA ALA A 112 -16.82 11.90 -1.16
C ALA A 112 -18.18 12.31 -1.77
N MET A 113 -18.28 13.52 -2.32
CA MET A 113 -19.49 14.03 -2.95
C MET A 113 -19.86 13.26 -4.23
N LYS A 114 -18.86 12.95 -5.07
CA LYS A 114 -19.05 12.15 -6.30
C LYS A 114 -19.59 10.75 -5.99
N ASN A 115 -19.11 10.13 -4.91
CA ASN A 115 -19.54 8.80 -4.48
C ASN A 115 -20.83 8.83 -3.62
N GLY A 116 -21.21 10.00 -3.11
CA GLY A 116 -22.45 10.22 -2.34
C GLY A 116 -23.74 9.89 -3.09
N ASN A 117 -23.72 9.87 -4.43
CA ASN A 117 -24.81 9.32 -5.25
C ASN A 117 -25.00 7.79 -5.13
N ARG A 118 -24.21 7.10 -4.30
CA ARG A 118 -24.39 5.68 -3.94
C ARG A 118 -24.71 5.44 -2.46
N LEU A 119 -24.83 6.50 -1.66
CA LEU A 119 -25.17 6.43 -0.24
C LEU A 119 -26.63 6.82 0.04
N LEU A 120 -27.40 7.11 -1.01
CA LEU A 120 -28.85 7.26 -1.00
C LEU A 120 -29.47 6.19 -1.90
#